data_AF-I9W031-F1
#
_entry.id   AF-I9W031-F1
#
_cell.length_a   1.000
_cell.length_b   1.000
_cell.length_c   1.000
_cell.angle_alpha   90.00
_cell.angle_beta   90.00
_cell.angle_gamma   90.00
#
_symmetry.space_group_name_H-M   'P 1'
#
loop_
_entity.id
_entity.type
_entity.pdbx_description
1 polymer ?
#
loop_
_entity_poly.entity_id
_entity_poly.type
_entity_poly.pdbx_seq_one_letter_code
_entity_poly.pdbx_strand_id
1 'polypeptide(L)'
;MEVVTIEKRTFSYVCERFTEFAKRIESLCSTHVQKVENWLDSQEVCLLLGFSKRTLQYYRSSGRLAYSQIGSKIYYKSSDIERIIADSETQNQSPKQIMPYEKN
;
A
#
# COMPACT_ATOMS: atom_id res chain seq x y z
N MET A 1 51.24 -21.32 0.52
CA MET A 1 49.77 -21.47 0.50
C MET A 1 49.38 -22.00 1.86
N GLU A 2 48.64 -21.22 2.64
CA GLU A 2 48.27 -21.58 4.01
C GLU A 2 46.96 -22.38 3.95
N VAL A 3 46.94 -23.56 4.55
CA VAL A 3 45.77 -24.45 4.56
C VAL A 3 45.32 -24.62 5.99
N VAL A 4 44.11 -24.15 6.29
CA VAL A 4 43.45 -24.37 7.58
C VAL A 4 42.44 -25.49 7.40
N THR A 5 42.56 -26.54 8.20
CA THR A 5 41.65 -27.69 8.19
C THR A 5 40.73 -27.65 9.40
N ILE A 6 39.48 -28.08 9.20
CA ILE A 6 38.47 -28.10 10.25
C ILE A 6 37.75 -29.44 10.20
N GLU A 7 37.41 -29.98 11.36
CA GLU A 7 36.69 -31.25 11.43
C GLU A 7 35.29 -31.11 10.82
N LYS A 8 34.86 -32.13 10.06
CA LYS A 8 33.56 -32.12 9.37
C LYS A 8 32.39 -31.79 10.31
N ARG A 9 32.39 -32.33 11.52
CA ARG A 9 31.33 -32.08 12.51
C ARG A 9 31.24 -30.60 12.90
N THR A 10 32.40 -29.95 13.05
CA THR A 10 32.50 -28.54 13.42
C THR A 10 31.98 -27.67 12.29
N PHE A 11 32.33 -28.01 11.04
CA PHE A 11 31.77 -27.34 9.86
C PHE A 11 30.25 -27.47 9.78
N SER A 12 29.74 -28.69 9.93
CA SER A 12 28.30 -28.96 9.91
C SER A 12 27.55 -28.19 11.00
N TYR A 13 28.09 -28.15 12.22
CA TYR A 13 27.51 -27.36 13.30
C TYR A 13 27.44 -25.86 12.96
N VAL A 14 28.51 -25.29 12.43
CA VAL A 14 28.52 -23.88 12.01
C VAL A 14 27.49 -23.62 10.90
N CYS A 15 27.39 -24.51 9.91
CA CYS A 15 26.39 -24.41 8.85
C CYS A 15 24.95 -24.46 9.40
N GLU A 16 24.67 -25.34 10.35
CA GLU A 16 23.37 -25.45 10.98
C GLU A 16 23.00 -24.17 11.73
N ARG A 17 23.94 -23.65 12.54
CA ARG A 17 23.77 -22.39 13.27
C ARG A 17 23.59 -21.20 12.33
N PHE A 18 24.30 -21.15 11.21
CA PHE A 18 24.15 -20.10 10.21
C PHE A 18 22.79 -20.19 9.50
N THR A 19 22.31 -21.41 9.23
CA THR A 19 20.98 -21.64 8.64
C THR A 19 19.87 -21.18 9.59
N GLU A 20 19.99 -21.51 10.87
CA GLU A 20 19.04 -21.06 11.89
C GLU A 20 19.05 -19.53 12.03
N PHE A 21 20.23 -18.92 11.98
CA PHE A 21 20.38 -17.47 11.97
C PHE A 21 19.71 -16.81 10.76
N ALA A 22 19.96 -17.34 9.55
CA ALA A 22 19.34 -16.84 8.33
C ALA A 22 17.80 -16.90 8.41
N LYS A 23 17.24 -18.02 8.89
CA LYS A 23 15.79 -18.18 9.11
C LYS A 23 15.23 -17.14 10.09
N ARG A 24 15.95 -16.84 11.17
CA ARG A 24 15.54 -15.81 12.14
C ARG A 24 15.55 -14.42 11.52
N ILE A 25 16.54 -14.08 10.70
CA ILE A 25 16.57 -12.81 9.97
C ILE A 25 15.41 -12.73 8.98
N GLU A 26 15.16 -13.78 8.21
CA GLU A 26 14.06 -13.81 7.24
C GLU A 26 12.70 -13.60 7.92
N SER A 27 12.46 -14.23 9.08
CA SER A 27 11.26 -14.00 9.88
C SER A 27 11.13 -12.55 10.38
N LEU A 28 12.25 -11.93 10.80
CA LEU A 28 12.26 -10.53 11.23
C LEU A 28 11.98 -9.58 10.06
N CYS A 29 12.63 -9.80 8.92
CA CYS A 29 12.40 -9.04 7.69
C CYS A 29 10.96 -9.18 7.19
N SER A 30 10.39 -10.38 7.24
CA SER A 30 9.00 -10.63 6.84
C SER A 30 8.00 -9.85 7.69
N THR A 31 8.29 -9.71 8.98
CA THR A 31 7.48 -8.90 9.91
C THR A 31 7.67 -7.40 9.68
N HIS A 32 8.84 -6.99 9.18
CA HIS A 32 9.21 -5.60 8.94
C HIS A 32 9.07 -5.16 7.48
N VAL A 33 8.49 -5.98 6.60
CA VAL A 33 7.76 -5.47 5.43
C VAL A 33 6.47 -4.83 5.95
N GLN A 34 6.60 -3.85 6.85
CA GLN A 34 5.62 -2.79 6.94
C GLN A 34 5.51 -2.29 5.51
N LYS A 35 4.33 -2.51 4.91
CA LYS A 35 3.97 -2.01 3.59
C LYS A 35 4.61 -0.63 3.48
N VAL A 36 5.68 -0.50 2.69
CA VAL A 36 6.29 0.79 2.41
C VAL A 36 5.11 1.61 1.93
N GLU A 37 4.68 2.55 2.76
CA GLU A 37 3.37 3.17 2.56
C GLU A 37 3.48 3.92 1.23
N ASN A 38 2.82 3.36 0.21
CA ASN A 38 3.00 3.85 -1.13
C ASN A 38 2.21 5.15 -1.25
N TRP A 39 2.93 6.24 -1.50
CA TRP A 39 2.35 7.56 -1.66
C TRP A 39 2.19 7.86 -3.14
N LEU A 40 0.96 8.16 -3.52
CA LEU A 40 0.58 8.46 -4.90
C LEU A 40 0.43 9.96 -5.06
N ASP A 41 0.88 10.50 -6.18
CA ASP A 41 0.61 11.88 -6.54
C ASP A 41 -0.79 12.06 -7.16
N SER A 42 -1.16 13.30 -7.44
CA SER A 42 -2.48 13.60 -8.00
C SER A 42 -2.70 13.03 -9.41
N GLN A 43 -1.64 12.84 -10.21
CA GLN A 43 -1.75 12.28 -11.55
C GLN A 43 -1.98 10.77 -11.47
N GLU A 44 -1.22 10.07 -10.65
CA GLU A 44 -1.37 8.63 -10.41
C GLU A 44 -2.78 8.32 -9.88
N VAL A 45 -3.28 9.10 -8.92
CA VAL A 45 -4.65 8.92 -8.40
C VAL A 45 -5.72 9.19 -9.46
N CYS A 46 -5.55 10.21 -10.30
CA CYS A 46 -6.50 10.47 -11.39
C CYS A 46 -6.55 9.29 -12.38
N LEU A 47 -5.41 8.69 -12.70
CA LEU A 47 -5.34 7.52 -13.58
C LEU A 47 -5.97 6.29 -12.94
N LEU A 48 -5.69 6.03 -11.67
CA LEU A 48 -6.22 4.87 -10.93
C LEU A 48 -7.74 4.94 -10.75
N LEU A 49 -8.27 6.10 -10.40
CA LEU A 49 -9.71 6.27 -10.14
C LEU A 49 -10.51 6.67 -11.39
N GLY A 50 -9.86 6.97 -12.51
CA GLY A 50 -10.50 7.58 -13.68
C GLY A 50 -11.07 8.97 -13.39
N PHE A 51 -10.58 9.65 -12.35
CA PHE A 51 -11.08 10.94 -11.91
C PHE A 51 -10.44 12.09 -12.68
N SER A 52 -11.24 13.12 -12.94
CA SER A 52 -10.69 14.41 -13.34
C SER A 52 -10.01 15.10 -12.15
N LYS A 53 -9.06 15.99 -12.43
CA LYS A 53 -8.44 16.85 -11.39
C LYS A 53 -9.48 17.63 -10.58
N ARG A 54 -10.57 18.04 -11.21
CA ARG A 54 -11.70 18.75 -10.58
C ARG A 54 -12.43 17.86 -9.58
N THR A 55 -12.68 16.60 -9.95
CA THR A 55 -13.27 15.58 -9.07
C THR A 55 -12.36 15.33 -7.87
N LEU A 56 -11.06 15.14 -8.10
CA LEU A 56 -10.09 14.92 -7.03
C LEU A 56 -10.02 16.11 -6.06
N GLN A 57 -10.12 17.35 -6.58
CA GLN A 57 -10.21 18.55 -5.76
C GLN A 57 -11.48 18.56 -4.90
N TYR A 58 -12.64 18.20 -5.46
CA TYR A 58 -13.89 18.11 -4.71
C TYR A 58 -13.80 17.09 -3.56
N TYR A 59 -13.21 15.91 -3.80
CA TYR A 59 -13.02 14.89 -2.76
C TYR A 59 -12.13 15.37 -1.62
N ARG A 60 -11.09 16.15 -1.93
CA ARG A 60 -10.25 16.79 -0.90
C ARG A 60 -11.00 17.87 -0.13
N SER A 61 -11.66 18.80 -0.84
CA SER A 61 -12.35 19.93 -0.19
C SER A 61 -13.57 19.49 0.63
N SER A 62 -14.20 18.36 0.27
CA SER A 62 -15.31 17.76 1.02
C SER A 62 -14.86 16.84 2.16
N GLY A 63 -13.54 16.64 2.35
CA GLY A 63 -13.01 15.76 3.39
C GLY A 63 -13.23 14.27 3.15
N ARG A 64 -13.67 13.87 1.94
CA ARG A 64 -13.95 12.47 1.56
C ARG A 64 -12.70 11.68 1.22
N LEU A 65 -11.60 12.35 0.91
CA LEU A 65 -10.30 11.74 0.64
C LEU A 65 -9.22 12.43 1.47
N ALA A 66 -8.55 11.64 2.32
CA ALA A 66 -7.40 12.09 3.08
C ALA A 66 -6.21 12.37 2.13
N TYR A 67 -5.44 13.40 2.44
CA TYR A 67 -4.27 13.80 1.67
C TYR A 67 -3.18 14.36 2.58
N SER A 68 -1.95 14.38 2.08
CA SER A 68 -0.83 15.08 2.71
C SER A 68 -0.18 16.02 1.70
N GLN A 69 0.27 17.17 2.16
CA GLN A 69 0.87 18.18 1.30
C GLN A 69 2.32 18.43 1.73
N ILE A 70 3.22 18.39 0.76
CA ILE A 70 4.63 18.72 0.94
C ILE A 70 4.97 19.80 -0.09
N GLY A 71 5.17 21.03 0.39
CA GLY A 71 5.31 22.20 -0.47
C GLY A 71 4.05 22.43 -1.31
N SER A 72 4.18 22.45 -2.63
CA SER A 72 3.06 22.59 -3.58
C SER A 72 2.50 21.26 -4.09
N LYS A 73 3.10 20.12 -3.73
CA LYS A 73 2.68 18.79 -4.16
C LYS A 73 1.77 18.14 -3.12
N ILE A 74 0.76 17.43 -3.62
CA ILE A 74 -0.22 16.71 -2.82
C ILE A 74 -0.05 15.22 -3.10
N TYR A 75 -0.04 14.47 -2.00
CA TYR A 75 0.16 13.04 -1.96
C TYR A 75 -1.01 12.36 -1.25
N TYR A 76 -1.29 11.13 -1.66
CA TYR A 76 -2.35 10.29 -1.12
C TYR A 76 -1.77 8.94 -0.75
N LYS A 77 -2.20 8.39 0.38
CA LYS A 77 -1.83 7.03 0.76
C LYS A 77 -2.57 6.04 -0.13
N SER A 78 -1.88 5.03 -0.68
CA SER A 78 -2.55 3.99 -1.46
C SER A 78 -3.69 3.31 -0.67
N SER A 79 -3.52 3.12 0.64
CA SER A 79 -4.57 2.56 1.51
C SER A 79 -5.86 3.39 1.56
N ASP A 80 -5.76 4.72 1.52
CA ASP A 80 -6.93 5.60 1.48
C ASP A 80 -7.63 5.55 0.11
N ILE A 81 -6.86 5.37 -0.97
CA ILE A 81 -7.40 5.20 -2.33
C ILE A 81 -8.12 3.86 -2.46
N GLU A 82 -7.51 2.77 -1.98
CA GLU A 82 -8.12 1.44 -1.93
C GLU A 82 -9.44 1.44 -1.16
N ARG A 83 -9.51 2.16 -0.02
CA ARG A 83 -10.76 2.31 0.74
C ARG A 83 -11.86 2.98 -0.09
N ILE A 84 -11.55 4.05 -0.83
CA ILE A 84 -12.55 4.73 -1.67
C ILE A 84 -13.04 3.80 -2.79
N ILE A 85 -12.16 3.01 -3.39
CA ILE A 85 -12.54 2.03 -4.42
C ILE A 85 -13.51 1.00 -3.80
N ALA A 86 -13.15 0.39 -2.67
CA ALA A 86 -13.99 -0.60 -1.98
C ALA A 86 -15.35 -0.02 -1.53
N ASP A 87 -15.37 1.20 -1.01
CA ASP A 87 -16.61 1.90 -0.63
C ASP A 87 -17.50 2.16 -1.85
N SER A 88 -16.90 2.51 -3.00
CA SER A 88 -17.63 2.75 -4.25
C SER A 88 -18.22 1.47 -4.85
N GLU A 89 -17.52 0.34 -4.75
CA GLU A 89 -18.02 -0.97 -5.19
C GLU A 89 -19.22 -1.44 -4.37
N THR A 90 -19.21 -1.15 -3.06
CA THR A 90 -20.30 -1.50 -2.14
C THR A 90 -21.58 -0.69 -2.41
N GLN A 91 -21.47 0.58 -2.85
CA GLN A 91 -22.62 1.41 -3.20
C GLN A 91 -23.26 1.06 -4.55
N ASN A 92 -22.53 0.41 -5.46
CA ASN A 92 -23.07 0.00 -6.77
C ASN A 92 -23.97 -1.25 -6.72
N GLN A 93 -24.13 -1.90 -5.55
CA GLN A 93 -25.06 -3.03 -5.34
C GLN A 93 -26.40 -2.64 -4.69
N SER A 94 -26.64 -1.36 -4.41
CA SER A 94 -27.94 -0.88 -3.89
C SER A 94 -28.87 -0.49 -5.05
N PRO A 95 -30.16 -0.86 -5.06
CA PRO A 95 -31.04 -0.56 -6.18
C PRO A 95 -31.25 0.96 -6.34
N LYS A 96 -30.97 1.46 -7.55
CA LYS A 96 -31.21 2.85 -7.95
C LYS A 96 -32.69 3.19 -7.75
N GLN A 97 -33.02 3.97 -6.72
CA GLN A 97 -34.30 4.67 -6.66
C GLN A 97 -34.25 5.84 -7.64
N ILE A 98 -34.93 5.66 -8.78
CA ILE A 98 -35.27 6.73 -9.70
C ILE A 98 -36.42 7.52 -9.05
N MET A 99 -36.16 8.74 -8.57
CA MET A 99 -37.23 9.65 -8.17
C MET A 99 -37.67 10.46 -9.42
N PRO A 100 -38.96 10.46 -9.79
CA PRO A 100 -39.44 11.26 -10.91
C PRO A 100 -39.34 12.74 -10.57
N TYR A 101 -38.78 13.54 -11.48
CA TYR A 101 -38.74 14.99 -11.34
C TYR A 101 -40.12 15.56 -11.71
N GLU A 102 -40.92 15.97 -10.72
CA GLU A 102 -42.12 16.78 -10.96
C GLU A 102 -41.71 18.21 -11.31
N LYS A 103 -42.03 18.61 -12.55
CA LYS A 103 -41.97 20.01 -12.99
C LYS A 103 -43.18 20.75 -12.43
N ASN A 104 -42.94 21.81 -11.67
CA ASN A 104 -43.84 22.96 -11.61
C ASN A 104 -43.30 24.05 -12.54
#